data_AF-A0A1R3UX58-F1
#
_entry.id   AF-A0A1R3UX58-F1
#
_cell.length_a   1.000
_cell.length_b   1.000
_cell.length_c   1.000
_cell.angle_alpha   90.00
_cell.angle_beta   90.00
_cell.angle_gamma   90.00
#
_symmetry.space_group_name_H-M   'P 1'
#
loop_
_entity.id
_entity.type
_entity.pdbx_description
1 polymer ?
#
loop_
_entity_poly.entity_id
_entity_poly.type
_entity_poly.pdbx_seq_one_letter_code
_entity_poly.pdbx_strand_id
1 'polypeptide(L)'
;GSSWGWYSYDPDLNLVYYGTGNPSTWNPTQRPGDNRWSMTIFARDADTGMAKWVYQMTPHDEWDYDGVNEMILTDQKIDGKDRKLLTHFDRNGFGYTLDRATG
;
A
#
# COMPACT_ATOMS: atom_id res chain seq x y z
N GLY A 1 9.62 1.32 -5.77
CA GLY A 1 9.26 2.23 -6.87
C GLY A 1 9.03 3.63 -6.35
N SER A 2 8.67 4.54 -7.25
CA SER A 2 8.27 5.93 -6.96
C SER A 2 6.86 5.99 -6.35
N SER A 3 6.50 7.12 -5.72
CA SER A 3 5.18 7.33 -5.09
C SER A 3 4.45 8.51 -5.74
N TRP A 4 3.96 8.29 -6.96
CA TRP A 4 3.38 9.34 -7.82
C TRP A 4 1.84 9.39 -7.80
N GLY A 5 1.19 8.49 -7.06
CA GLY A 5 -0.26 8.46 -6.92
C GLY A 5 -0.76 9.36 -5.80
N TRP A 6 -1.65 8.84 -4.97
CA TRP A 6 -2.40 9.60 -3.97
C TRP A 6 -1.98 9.26 -2.54
N TYR A 7 -2.27 10.18 -1.61
CA TYR A 7 -2.00 10.03 -0.19
C TYR A 7 -3.29 10.22 0.59
N SER A 8 -3.45 9.43 1.66
CA SER A 8 -4.53 9.59 2.63
C SER A 8 -3.95 9.73 4.03
N TYR A 9 -4.69 10.34 4.94
CA TYR A 9 -4.24 10.59 6.31
C TYR A 9 -5.36 10.30 7.32
N ASP A 10 -5.04 9.59 8.39
CA ASP A 10 -5.91 9.44 9.56
C ASP A 10 -5.34 10.26 10.73
N PRO A 11 -5.98 11.37 11.13
CA PRO A 11 -5.51 12.21 12.24
C PRO A 11 -5.58 11.53 13.61
N ASP A 12 -6.48 10.57 13.82
CA ASP A 12 -6.58 9.87 15.11
C ASP A 12 -5.39 8.93 15.32
N LEU A 13 -4.83 8.40 14.23
CA LEU A 13 -3.70 7.46 14.24
C LEU A 13 -2.36 8.14 13.97
N ASN A 14 -2.38 9.39 13.50
CA ASN A 14 -1.24 10.12 12.97
C ASN A 14 -0.50 9.38 11.84
N LEU A 15 -1.25 8.73 10.95
CA LEU A 15 -0.68 7.91 9.87
C LEU A 15 -1.02 8.44 8.49
N VAL A 16 0.01 8.56 7.64
CA VAL A 16 -0.09 8.78 6.19
C VAL A 16 -0.01 7.44 5.46
N TYR A 17 -0.95 7.22 4.55
CA TYR A 17 -1.06 6.02 3.74
C TYR A 17 -0.79 6.32 2.28
N TYR A 18 0.04 5.51 1.64
CA TYR A 18 0.32 5.61 0.21
C TYR A 18 0.89 4.31 -0.33
N GLY A 19 0.86 4.19 -1.65
CA GLY A 19 1.40 3.06 -2.38
C GLY A 19 2.70 3.40 -3.13
N THR A 20 3.60 2.43 -3.29
CA THR A 20 4.81 2.58 -4.11
C THR A 20 4.71 1.81 -5.42
N GLY A 21 5.17 2.41 -6.50
CA GLY A 21 5.15 1.82 -7.84
C GLY A 21 6.21 0.75 -8.09
N ASN A 22 6.40 0.48 -9.38
CA ASN A 22 7.12 -0.67 -9.91
C ASN A 22 8.64 -0.70 -9.59
N PRO A 23 9.29 -1.87 -9.68
CA PRO A 23 10.72 -2.06 -9.35
C PRO A 23 11.68 -1.68 -10.48
N SER A 24 11.49 -0.50 -11.09
CA SER A 24 12.32 0.03 -12.19
C SER A 24 12.23 -0.77 -13.49
N THR A 25 13.23 -1.59 -13.84
CA THR A 25 13.27 -2.31 -15.12
C THR A 25 12.07 -3.24 -15.27
N TRP A 26 11.45 -3.26 -16.44
CA TRP A 26 10.32 -4.14 -16.73
C TRP A 26 10.76 -5.56 -17.09
N ASN A 27 12.05 -5.80 -17.31
CA ASN A 27 12.57 -7.15 -17.50
C ASN A 27 12.85 -7.79 -16.12
N PRO A 28 12.00 -8.70 -15.63
CA PRO A 28 12.16 -9.28 -14.28
C PRO A 28 13.43 -10.12 -14.14
N THR A 29 13.90 -10.74 -15.24
CA THR A 29 15.11 -11.56 -15.25
C THR A 29 16.38 -10.79 -14.87
N GLN A 30 16.38 -9.45 -15.01
CA GLN A 30 17.49 -8.58 -14.62
C GLN A 30 17.53 -8.29 -13.10
N ARG A 31 16.46 -8.57 -12.35
CA ARG A 31 16.30 -8.16 -10.95
C ARG A 31 15.69 -9.27 -10.09
N PRO A 32 16.41 -10.39 -9.87
CA PRO A 32 15.89 -11.50 -9.07
C PRO A 32 15.51 -11.08 -7.63
N GLY A 33 14.53 -11.79 -7.06
CA GLY A 33 14.02 -11.59 -5.70
C GLY A 33 12.80 -10.68 -5.62
N ASP A 34 12.17 -10.60 -4.43
CA ASP A 34 10.90 -9.90 -4.21
C ASP A 34 10.89 -8.40 -4.58
N ASN A 35 12.07 -7.79 -4.75
CA ASN A 35 12.26 -6.37 -5.05
C ASN A 35 11.64 -5.41 -4.02
N ARG A 36 11.66 -5.81 -2.73
CA ARG A 36 11.12 -5.00 -1.64
C ARG A 36 11.83 -3.65 -1.53
N TRP A 37 11.11 -2.55 -1.30
CA TRP A 37 9.67 -2.42 -1.05
C TRP A 37 8.95 -1.72 -2.22
N SER A 38 9.04 -2.25 -3.44
CA SER A 38 8.12 -1.88 -4.54
C SER A 38 6.73 -2.50 -4.34
N MET A 39 5.72 -1.99 -5.05
CA MET A 39 4.36 -2.56 -5.05
C MET A 39 3.78 -2.75 -3.65
N THR A 40 4.02 -1.78 -2.76
CA THR A 40 3.79 -1.90 -1.32
C THR A 40 2.86 -0.78 -0.85
N ILE A 41 1.86 -1.14 -0.07
CA ILE A 41 1.08 -0.20 0.74
C ILE A 41 1.89 0.12 1.99
N PHE A 42 2.10 1.40 2.26
CA PHE A 42 2.74 1.91 3.46
C PHE A 42 1.72 2.62 4.35
N ALA A 43 1.85 2.44 5.67
CA ALA A 43 1.40 3.40 6.66
C ALA A 43 2.61 3.95 7.41
N ARG A 44 2.80 5.27 7.38
CA ARG A 44 3.90 5.96 8.05
C ARG A 44 3.39 6.96 9.06
N ASP A 45 4.08 7.05 10.19
CA ASP A 45 3.89 8.12 11.15
C ASP A 45 4.17 9.48 10.48
N ALA A 46 3.25 10.43 10.62
CA ALA A 46 3.28 11.69 9.88
C ALA A 46 4.39 12.65 10.37
N ASP A 47 4.82 12.51 11.63
CA ASP A 47 5.84 13.38 12.22
C ASP A 47 7.25 12.89 11.91
N THR A 48 7.45 11.57 11.97
CA THR A 48 8.78 10.94 11.86
C THR A 48 9.05 10.31 10.50
N GLY A 49 8.00 10.03 9.72
CA GLY A 49 8.09 9.27 8.47
C GLY A 49 8.40 7.78 8.67
N MET A 50 8.45 7.28 9.91
CA MET A 50 8.71 5.86 10.18
C MET A 50 7.51 5.00 9.77
N ALA A 51 7.77 3.91 9.05
CA ALA A 51 6.73 2.97 8.69
C ALA A 51 6.23 2.21 9.93
N LYS A 52 4.92 2.26 10.19
CA LYS A 52 4.26 1.48 11.23
C LYS A 52 3.97 0.06 10.76
N TRP A 53 3.49 -0.06 9.51
CA TRP A 53 3.29 -1.33 8.85
C TRP A 53 3.45 -1.17 7.33
N VAL A 54 3.71 -2.30 6.66
CA VAL A 54 3.85 -2.39 5.21
C VAL A 54 3.24 -3.68 4.70
N TYR A 55 2.64 -3.66 3.50
CA TYR A 55 2.14 -4.85 2.83
C TYR A 55 2.52 -4.83 1.35
N GLN A 56 3.39 -5.75 0.92
CA GLN A 56 3.79 -5.87 -0.47
C GLN A 56 2.75 -6.71 -1.24
N MET A 57 2.05 -6.08 -2.17
CA MET A 57 0.95 -6.69 -2.94
C MET A 57 1.46 -7.57 -4.07
N THR A 58 2.52 -7.12 -4.76
CA THR A 58 3.09 -7.82 -5.93
C THR A 58 4.60 -7.99 -5.77
N PRO A 59 5.05 -9.04 -5.05
CA PRO A 59 6.46 -9.41 -4.99
C PRO A 59 6.99 -9.77 -6.39
N HIS A 60 8.20 -9.33 -6.70
CA HIS A 60 8.85 -9.59 -8.00
C HIS A 60 7.96 -9.28 -9.21
N ASP A 61 7.32 -8.10 -9.23
CA ASP A 61 6.43 -7.70 -10.34
C ASP A 61 7.04 -7.97 -11.72
N GLU A 62 6.27 -8.56 -12.63
CA GLU A 62 6.69 -8.88 -14.00
C GLU A 62 5.85 -8.13 -15.06
N TRP A 63 4.95 -7.24 -14.63
CA TRP A 63 3.89 -6.70 -15.50
C TRP A 63 3.65 -5.20 -15.38
N ASP A 64 4.49 -4.48 -14.63
CA ASP A 64 4.32 -3.05 -14.40
C ASP A 64 2.99 -2.72 -13.72
N TYR A 65 2.62 -3.49 -12.69
CA TYR A 65 1.42 -3.20 -11.89
C TYR A 65 1.72 -2.21 -10.78
N ASP A 66 1.99 -0.93 -11.12
CA ASP A 66 2.32 0.08 -10.11
C ASP A 66 1.31 0.10 -8.96
N GLY A 67 1.81 -0.20 -7.76
CA GLY A 67 1.02 -0.19 -6.53
C GLY A 67 0.70 1.19 -5.98
N VAL A 68 0.38 2.19 -6.82
CA VAL A 68 0.27 3.62 -6.43
C VAL A 68 -1.15 4.15 -6.34
N ASN A 69 -2.16 3.34 -6.66
CA ASN A 69 -3.56 3.76 -6.60
C ASN A 69 -3.96 4.21 -5.18
N GLU A 70 -5.07 4.91 -5.09
CA GLU A 70 -5.52 5.59 -3.87
C GLU A 70 -5.76 4.66 -2.68
N MET A 71 -5.76 5.26 -1.48
CA MET A 71 -6.02 4.60 -0.20
C MET A 71 -7.32 5.13 0.40
N ILE A 72 -8.44 4.46 0.19
CA ILE A 72 -9.76 4.95 0.63
C ILE A 72 -9.98 4.57 2.10
N LEU A 73 -10.03 5.56 2.99
CA LEU A 73 -10.25 5.34 4.42
C LEU A 73 -11.74 5.31 4.73
N THR A 74 -12.21 4.22 5.32
CA THR A 74 -13.62 4.06 5.72
C THR A 74 -13.73 3.38 7.07
N ASP A 75 -14.82 3.66 7.78
CA ASP A 75 -15.17 2.94 9.00
C ASP A 75 -16.38 2.06 8.69
N GLN A 76 -16.24 0.74 8.85
CA GLN A 76 -17.27 -0.22 8.49
C GLN A 76 -17.37 -1.35 9.53
N LYS A 77 -18.50 -2.06 9.55
CA LYS A 77 -18.65 -3.29 10.32
C LYS A 77 -18.18 -4.50 9.53
N ILE A 78 -17.21 -5.23 10.07
CA ILE A 78 -16.76 -6.53 9.56
C ILE A 78 -16.99 -7.55 10.67
N ASP A 79 -17.73 -8.62 10.37
CA ASP A 79 -18.14 -9.65 11.33
C ASP A 79 -18.78 -9.08 12.61
N GLY A 80 -19.62 -8.05 12.43
CA GLY A 80 -20.35 -7.38 13.51
C GLY A 80 -19.52 -6.43 14.37
N LYS A 81 -18.21 -6.26 14.10
CA LYS A 81 -17.33 -5.35 14.83
C LYS A 81 -16.97 -4.14 13.97
N ASP A 82 -17.00 -2.94 14.56
CA ASP A 82 -16.53 -1.74 13.89
C ASP A 82 -15.02 -1.84 13.63
N ARG A 83 -14.60 -1.42 12.43
CA ARG A 83 -13.23 -1.47 11.94
C ARG A 83 -12.87 -0.18 11.25
N LYS A 84 -11.65 0.29 11.54
CA LYS A 84 -10.99 1.37 10.82
C LYS A 84 -10.28 0.76 9.60
N LEU A 85 -10.86 0.88 8.42
CA LEU A 85 -10.39 0.22 7.20
C LEU A 85 -9.67 1.17 6.24
N LEU A 86 -8.77 0.59 5.45
CA LEU A 86 -8.21 1.15 4.22
C LEU A 86 -8.58 0.20 3.08
N THR A 87 -9.18 0.72 2.01
CA THR A 87 -9.47 -0.02 0.78
C THR A 87 -8.66 0.54 -0.38
N HIS A 88 -8.02 -0.34 -1.14
CA HIS A 88 -7.12 -0.03 -2.25
C HIS A 88 -7.42 -0.96 -3.42
N PHE A 89 -7.73 -0.39 -4.59
CA PHE A 89 -7.93 -1.14 -5.83
C PHE A 89 -6.67 -1.05 -6.68
N ASP A 90 -5.91 -2.13 -6.76
CA ASP A 90 -4.58 -2.11 -7.35
C ASP A 90 -4.59 -2.30 -8.88
N ARG A 91 -3.52 -1.87 -9.55
CA ARG A 91 -3.27 -2.14 -10.97
C ARG A 91 -3.27 -3.64 -11.31
N ASN A 92 -2.90 -4.51 -10.36
CA ASN A 92 -2.88 -5.95 -10.55
C ASN A 92 -4.29 -6.61 -10.63
N GLY A 93 -5.36 -5.83 -10.49
CA GLY A 93 -6.75 -6.29 -10.61
C GLY A 93 -7.40 -6.79 -9.31
N PHE A 94 -6.67 -6.78 -8.18
CA PHE A 94 -7.23 -7.10 -6.86
C PHE A 94 -7.70 -5.85 -6.11
N GLY A 95 -8.78 -6.01 -5.34
CA GLY A 95 -9.19 -5.06 -4.31
C GLY A 95 -8.73 -5.53 -2.94
N TYR A 96 -7.93 -4.71 -2.26
CA TYR A 96 -7.38 -4.98 -0.94
C TYR A 96 -8.11 -4.14 0.11
N THR A 97 -8.59 -4.77 1.18
CA THR A 97 -9.12 -4.08 2.36
C THR A 97 -8.35 -4.54 3.59
N LEU A 98 -7.71 -3.60 4.29
CA LEU A 98 -6.83 -3.83 5.43
C LEU A 98 -7.33 -3.05 6.66
N ASP A 99 -6.99 -3.51 7.86
CA ASP A 99 -7.15 -2.69 9.08
C ASP A 99 -6.08 -1.60 9.06
N ARG A 100 -6.49 -0.33 8.91
CA ARG A 100 -5.52 0.74 8.67
C ARG A 100 -4.64 1.04 9.88
N ALA A 101 -5.01 0.60 11.08
CA ALA A 101 -4.18 0.79 12.27
C ALA A 101 -3.03 -0.24 12.36
N THR A 102 -3.25 -1.46 11.86
CA THR A 102 -2.34 -2.60 12.10
C THR A 102 -1.72 -3.22 10.84
N GLY A 103 -2.28 -2.96 9.65
CA GLY A 103 -1.90 -3.64 8.42
C GLY A 103 -2.61 -4.98 8.31
#